data_AF-A0A3E0NPY4-F1
#
_entry.id   AF-A0A3E0NPY4-F1
#
_cell.length_a   1.000
_cell.length_b   1.000
_cell.length_c   1.000
_cell.angle_alpha   90.00
_cell.angle_beta   90.00
_cell.angle_gamma   90.00
#
_symmetry.space_group_name_H-M   'P 1'
#
loop_
_entity.id
_entity.type
_entity.pdbx_description
1 polymer ?
#
loop_
_entity_poly.entity_id
_entity_poly.type
_entity_poly.pdbx_seq_one_letter_code
_entity_poly.pdbx_strand_id
1 'polypeptide(L)'
;MSKRRLGPRLSPGEMEILEMLWRVGPVTLSKAQAGLARKVGYTTIQTRLNRLVDKKLVARSSERPAHYTALVEPEEVSAGHLQMLVERISGGSVVPLVAHLVRDWKLSPEEIAELKQLIADAERQSKSSSNPRRPS
;
A
#
# COMPACT_ATOMS: atom_id res chain seq x y z
N MET A 1 -6.24 -14.69 20.84
CA MET A 1 -6.96 -13.87 19.85
C MET A 1 -6.03 -12.75 19.40
N SER A 2 -5.29 -12.96 18.32
CA SER A 2 -4.26 -12.01 17.88
C SER A 2 -4.88 -10.92 16.99
N LYS A 3 -4.76 -9.66 17.42
CA LYS A 3 -5.26 -8.47 16.72
C LYS A 3 -4.75 -8.45 15.28
N ARG A 4 -5.65 -8.49 14.30
CA ARG A 4 -5.36 -8.20 12.88
C ARG A 4 -4.74 -6.81 12.79
N ARG A 5 -3.50 -6.72 12.32
CA ARG A 5 -2.88 -5.46 11.92
C ARG A 5 -3.49 -5.04 10.59
N LEU A 6 -4.67 -4.42 10.66
CA LEU A 6 -5.24 -3.66 9.55
C LEU A 6 -4.25 -2.54 9.23
N GLY A 7 -3.68 -2.53 8.02
CA GLY A 7 -2.76 -1.46 7.59
C GLY A 7 -3.39 -0.07 7.78
N PRO A 8 -2.63 0.98 8.13
CA PRO A 8 -3.23 2.27 8.47
C PRO A 8 -3.96 2.87 7.27
N ARG A 9 -5.21 3.34 7.48
CA ARG A 9 -5.94 4.16 6.49
C ARG A 9 -5.12 5.40 6.17
N LEU A 10 -4.62 5.51 4.94
CA LEU A 10 -3.98 6.72 4.45
C LEU A 10 -4.98 7.53 3.63
N SER A 11 -5.06 8.83 3.93
CA SER A 11 -5.70 9.79 3.04
C SER A 11 -4.83 10.01 1.79
N PRO A 12 -5.41 10.48 0.66
CA PRO A 12 -4.64 10.79 -0.55
C PRO A 12 -3.46 11.75 -0.27
N GLY A 13 -3.65 12.69 0.65
CA GLY A 13 -2.61 13.63 1.04
C GLY A 13 -1.49 13.04 1.90
N GLU A 14 -1.75 11.98 2.64
CA GLU A 14 -0.72 11.25 3.40
C GLU A 14 0.04 10.28 2.48
N MET A 15 -0.63 9.66 1.50
CA MET A 15 0.00 8.83 0.47
C MET A 15 0.99 9.64 -0.36
N GLU A 16 0.60 10.83 -0.81
CA GLU A 16 1.48 11.74 -1.56
C GLU A 16 2.77 12.10 -0.79
N ILE A 17 2.70 12.20 0.54
CA ILE A 17 3.89 12.45 1.37
C ILE A 17 4.78 11.20 1.46
N LEU A 18 4.20 10.01 1.58
CA LEU A 18 4.97 8.77 1.56
C LEU A 18 5.64 8.54 0.21
N GLU A 19 4.93 8.76 -0.90
CA GLU A 19 5.49 8.70 -2.26
C GLU A 19 6.68 9.65 -2.44
N MET A 20 6.53 10.88 -1.94
CA MET A 20 7.64 11.83 -1.92
C MET A 20 8.82 11.27 -1.10
N LEU A 21 8.58 10.79 0.14
CA LEU A 21 9.63 10.25 1.01
C LEU A 21 10.35 9.05 0.40
N TRP A 22 9.66 8.16 -0.30
CA TRP A 22 10.28 7.04 -1.02
C TRP A 22 11.18 7.52 -2.16
N ARG A 23 10.75 8.54 -2.89
CA ARG A 23 11.50 9.08 -4.03
C ARG A 23 12.74 9.87 -3.61
N VAL A 24 12.65 10.69 -2.55
CA VAL A 24 13.72 11.63 -2.18
C VAL A 24 14.49 11.25 -0.91
N GLY A 25 14.03 10.23 -0.20
CA GLY A 25 14.60 9.81 1.08
C GLY A 25 14.24 10.75 2.25
N PRO A 26 15.04 10.73 3.34
CA PRO A 26 14.81 11.55 4.52
C PRO A 26 14.79 13.06 4.20
N VAL A 27 13.75 13.77 4.64
CA VAL A 27 13.63 15.22 4.38
C VAL A 27 13.22 16.02 5.60
N THR A 28 13.62 17.28 5.63
CA THR A 28 13.09 18.26 6.57
C THR A 28 11.72 18.75 6.11
N LEU A 29 10.94 19.34 7.02
CA LEU A 29 9.63 19.93 6.68
C LEU A 29 9.72 20.98 5.55
N SER A 30 10.79 21.78 5.54
CA SER A 30 11.05 22.78 4.49
C SER A 30 11.32 22.13 3.13
N LYS A 31 12.11 21.04 3.11
CA LYS A 31 12.37 20.28 1.88
C LYS A 31 11.13 19.54 1.40
N ALA A 32 10.31 19.01 2.31
CA ALA A 32 9.04 18.37 1.98
C ALA A 32 8.08 19.35 1.27
N GLN A 33 8.04 20.61 1.72
CA GLN A 33 7.23 21.64 1.06
C GLN A 33 7.67 21.93 -0.38
N ALA A 34 8.98 21.91 -0.64
CA ALA A 34 9.51 22.10 -1.99
C ALA A 34 9.42 20.83 -2.87
N GLY A 35 9.36 19.64 -2.27
CA GLY A 35 9.38 18.36 -2.96
C GLY A 35 8.01 17.84 -3.44
N LEU A 36 6.91 18.45 -3.00
CA LEU A 36 5.56 18.10 -3.44
C LEU A 36 5.24 18.76 -4.79
N ALA A 37 4.59 18.01 -5.69
CA ALA A 37 4.24 18.49 -7.03
C ALA A 37 3.20 19.64 -6.99
N ARG A 38 2.38 19.70 -5.94
CA ARG A 38 1.40 20.76 -5.71
C ARG A 38 1.80 21.64 -4.53
N LYS A 39 1.42 22.92 -4.58
CA LYS A 39 1.58 23.84 -3.44
C LYS A 39 0.64 23.43 -2.30
N VAL A 40 1.18 22.80 -1.28
CA VAL A 40 0.48 22.49 -0.02
C VAL A 40 0.97 23.46 1.06
N GLY A 41 0.04 23.98 1.87
CA GLY A 41 0.38 24.85 3.00
C GLY A 41 1.27 24.13 4.02
N TYR A 42 2.24 24.85 4.58
CA TYR A 42 3.24 24.33 5.52
C TYR A 42 2.61 23.55 6.70
N THR A 43 1.57 24.12 7.31
CA THR A 43 0.83 23.52 8.44
C THR A 43 0.11 22.24 8.05
N THR A 44 -0.40 22.14 6.81
CA THR A 44 -1.04 20.94 6.28
C THR A 44 -0.01 19.82 6.09
N ILE A 45 1.17 20.13 5.55
CA ILE A 45 2.26 19.14 5.41
C ILE A 45 2.70 18.66 6.80
N GLN A 46 2.91 19.58 7.73
CA GLN A 46 3.27 19.26 9.11
C GLN A 46 2.23 18.36 9.78
N THR A 47 0.94 18.69 9.63
CA THR A 47 -0.16 17.90 10.20
C THR A 47 -0.17 16.48 9.62
N ARG A 48 0.00 16.34 8.30
CA ARG A 48 0.03 15.02 7.65
C ARG A 48 1.26 14.20 8.05
N LEU A 49 2.44 14.81 8.13
CA LEU A 49 3.65 14.15 8.63
C LEU A 49 3.48 13.70 10.09
N ASN A 50 2.92 14.52 10.96
CA ASN A 50 2.63 14.13 12.34
C ASN A 50 1.64 12.95 12.40
N ARG A 51 0.59 12.96 11.58
CA ARG A 51 -0.36 11.82 11.49
C ARG A 51 0.33 10.54 10.99
N LEU A 52 1.27 10.65 10.06
CA LEU A 52 2.07 9.51 9.59
C LEU A 52 3.00 8.99 10.69
N VAL A 53 3.56 9.88 11.51
CA VAL A 53 4.33 9.51 12.71
C VAL A 53 3.46 8.81 13.75
N ASP A 54 2.26 9.32 14.02
CA ASP A 54 1.30 8.70 14.95
C ASP A 54 0.87 7.31 14.47
N LYS A 55 0.74 7.13 13.14
CA LYS A 55 0.47 5.85 12.50
C LYS A 55 1.69 4.92 12.44
N LYS A 56 2.86 5.36 12.91
CA LYS A 56 4.15 4.64 12.87
C LYS A 56 4.63 4.28 11.46
N LEU A 57 4.25 5.09 10.48
CA LEU A 57 4.66 4.92 9.07
C LEU A 57 5.85 5.81 8.70
N VAL A 58 6.10 6.84 9.51
CA VAL A 58 7.21 7.79 9.35
C VAL A 58 7.89 7.98 10.69
N ALA A 59 9.22 8.01 10.72
CA ALA A 59 10.00 8.42 11.87
C ALA A 59 10.34 9.91 11.78
N ARG A 60 10.37 10.59 12.92
CA ARG A 60 10.84 11.96 13.05
C ARG A 60 12.11 11.98 13.89
N SER A 61 13.19 12.59 13.39
CA SER A 61 14.43 12.77 14.15
C SER A 61 14.28 13.86 15.22
N SER A 62 15.09 13.75 16.28
CA SER A 62 15.20 14.75 17.36
C SER A 62 16.08 15.94 17.00
N GLU A 63 16.74 15.90 15.85
CA GLU A 63 17.63 16.96 15.36
C GLU A 63 16.85 18.23 14.98
N ARG A 64 17.57 19.36 14.86
CA ARG A 64 17.02 20.61 14.35
C ARG A 64 17.80 21.07 13.12
N PRO A 65 17.16 21.19 11.94
CA PRO A 65 15.75 20.87 11.66
C PRO A 65 15.47 19.36 11.70
N ALA A 66 14.25 18.99 12.12
CA ALA A 66 13.84 17.59 12.21
C ALA A 66 13.72 16.96 10.82
N HIS A 67 14.23 15.73 10.69
CA HIS A 67 14.12 14.92 9.48
C HIS A 67 12.98 13.92 9.62
N TYR A 68 12.26 13.69 8.53
CA TYR A 68 11.20 12.71 8.42
C TYR A 68 11.63 11.61 7.44
N THR A 69 11.48 10.35 7.85
CA THR A 69 11.91 9.17 7.09
C THR A 69 10.78 8.17 7.04
N ALA A 70 10.45 7.63 5.86
CA ALA A 70 9.48 6.54 5.73
C ALA A 70 10.01 5.28 6.42
N LEU A 71 9.13 4.58 7.15
CA LEU A 71 9.43 3.32 7.86
C LEU A 71 8.81 2.10 7.17
N VAL A 72 8.07 2.33 6.10
CA VAL A 72 7.36 1.30 5.34
C VAL A 72 7.74 1.43 3.88
N GLU A 73 7.77 0.29 3.19
CA GLU A 73 8.01 0.25 1.76
C GLU A 73 6.69 0.42 0.97
N PRO A 74 6.76 0.88 -0.30
CA PRO A 74 5.58 1.04 -1.16
C PRO A 74 4.69 -0.20 -1.24
N GLU A 75 5.30 -1.38 -1.27
CA GLU A 75 4.63 -2.67 -1.40
C GLU A 75 3.80 -3.00 -0.14
N GLU A 76 4.30 -2.67 1.04
CA GLU A 76 3.61 -2.93 2.32
C GLU A 76 2.35 -2.06 2.48
N VAL A 77 2.44 -0.80 2.06
CA VAL A 77 1.30 0.12 2.05
C VAL A 77 0.27 -0.32 1.03
N SER A 78 0.72 -0.69 -0.18
CA SER A 78 -0.15 -1.13 -1.27
C SER A 78 -0.91 -2.42 -0.91
N ALA A 79 -0.24 -3.40 -0.32
CA ALA A 79 -0.87 -4.64 0.14
C ALA A 79 -1.90 -4.39 1.25
N GLY A 80 -1.56 -3.55 2.25
CA GLY A 80 -2.48 -3.20 3.34
C GLY A 80 -3.70 -2.40 2.89
N HIS A 81 -3.53 -1.51 1.91
CA HIS A 81 -4.63 -0.77 1.29
C HIS A 81 -5.53 -1.67 0.45
N LEU A 82 -4.93 -2.54 -0.37
CA LEU A 82 -5.66 -3.49 -1.19
C LEU A 82 -6.48 -4.44 -0.33
N GLN A 83 -5.89 -4.97 0.74
CA GLN A 83 -6.61 -5.78 1.72
C GLN A 83 -7.82 -5.02 2.24
N MET A 84 -7.64 -3.80 2.75
CA MET A 84 -8.75 -2.99 3.24
C MET A 84 -9.84 -2.69 2.20
N LEU A 85 -9.47 -2.52 0.93
CA LEU A 85 -10.42 -2.38 -0.17
C LEU A 85 -11.21 -3.66 -0.40
N VAL A 86 -10.54 -4.83 -0.38
CA VAL A 86 -11.18 -6.15 -0.45
C VAL A 86 -12.12 -6.36 0.74
N GLU A 87 -11.72 -6.03 1.96
CA GLU A 87 -12.63 -6.09 3.12
C GLU A 87 -13.85 -5.17 2.95
N ARG A 88 -13.66 -3.95 2.41
CA ARG A 88 -14.73 -2.95 2.35
C ARG A 88 -15.70 -3.17 1.19
N ILE A 89 -15.20 -3.55 0.02
CA ILE A 89 -15.98 -3.66 -1.22
C ILE A 89 -16.60 -5.05 -1.34
N SER A 90 -15.87 -6.07 -0.93
CA SER A 90 -16.24 -7.47 -1.17
C SER A 90 -16.23 -8.33 0.09
N GLY A 91 -16.24 -7.71 1.27
CA GLY A 91 -16.39 -8.39 2.55
C GLY A 91 -15.24 -9.37 2.88
N GLY A 92 -14.07 -9.18 2.27
CA GLY A 92 -12.89 -10.04 2.46
C GLY A 92 -12.69 -11.11 1.38
N SER A 93 -13.56 -11.20 0.38
CA SER A 93 -13.35 -12.09 -0.79
C SER A 93 -12.79 -11.32 -1.97
N VAL A 94 -11.72 -11.77 -2.60
CA VAL A 94 -11.15 -11.06 -3.76
C VAL A 94 -11.97 -11.27 -5.05
N VAL A 95 -12.75 -12.35 -5.12
CA VAL A 95 -13.49 -12.76 -6.33
C VAL A 95 -14.51 -11.72 -6.79
N PRO A 96 -15.36 -11.13 -5.93
CA PRO A 96 -16.30 -10.08 -6.35
C PRO A 96 -15.61 -8.82 -6.88
N LEU A 97 -14.44 -8.47 -6.33
CA LEU A 97 -13.66 -7.32 -6.79
C LEU A 97 -13.13 -7.54 -8.21
N VAL A 98 -12.55 -8.71 -8.48
CA VAL A 98 -12.08 -9.10 -9.82
C VAL A 98 -13.26 -9.18 -10.79
N ALA A 99 -14.40 -9.73 -10.37
CA ALA A 99 -15.60 -9.79 -11.21
C ALA A 99 -16.11 -8.39 -11.60
N HIS A 100 -16.04 -7.42 -10.70
CA HIS A 100 -16.40 -6.02 -10.98
C HIS A 100 -15.45 -5.39 -12.00
N LEU A 101 -14.14 -5.58 -11.83
CA LEU A 101 -13.13 -5.10 -12.79
C LEU A 101 -13.33 -5.72 -14.18
N VAL A 102 -13.52 -7.03 -14.27
CA VAL A 102 -13.70 -7.73 -15.56
C VAL A 102 -15.01 -7.35 -16.26
N ARG A 103 -16.07 -7.02 -15.52
CA ARG A 103 -17.36 -6.64 -16.10
C ARG A 103 -17.41 -5.18 -16.53
N ASP A 104 -16.90 -4.28 -15.69
CA ASP A 104 -17.12 -2.85 -15.86
C ASP A 104 -15.95 -2.15 -16.58
N TRP A 105 -14.77 -2.80 -16.66
CA TRP A 105 -13.63 -2.28 -17.42
C TRP A 105 -13.47 -3.03 -18.74
N LYS A 106 -13.19 -2.29 -19.82
CA LYS A 106 -12.86 -2.89 -21.12
C LYS A 106 -11.43 -3.41 -21.08
N LEU A 107 -11.29 -4.66 -20.66
CA LEU A 107 -10.01 -5.36 -20.72
C LEU A 107 -9.67 -5.76 -22.16
N SER A 108 -8.44 -5.56 -22.56
CA SER A 108 -7.93 -6.02 -23.84
C SER A 108 -7.77 -7.55 -23.85
N PRO A 109 -7.75 -8.20 -25.03
CA PRO A 109 -7.45 -9.63 -25.12
C PRO A 109 -6.14 -10.03 -24.44
N GLU A 110 -5.13 -9.15 -24.49
CA GLU A 110 -3.81 -9.33 -23.88
C GLU A 110 -3.91 -9.31 -22.35
N GLU A 111 -4.61 -8.32 -21.78
CA GLU A 111 -4.85 -8.22 -20.32
C GLU A 111 -5.62 -9.45 -19.79
N ILE A 112 -6.61 -9.94 -20.55
CA ILE A 112 -7.34 -11.16 -20.21
C ILE A 112 -6.42 -12.38 -20.23
N ALA A 113 -5.51 -12.47 -21.21
CA ALA A 113 -4.56 -13.57 -21.30
C ALA A 113 -3.59 -13.57 -20.11
N GLU A 114 -3.09 -12.39 -19.71
CA GLU A 114 -2.21 -12.23 -18.56
C GLU A 114 -2.91 -12.62 -17.25
N LEU A 115 -4.15 -12.18 -17.04
CA LEU A 115 -4.95 -12.58 -15.87
C LEU A 115 -5.15 -14.10 -15.80
N LYS A 116 -5.39 -14.76 -16.94
CA LYS A 116 -5.51 -16.23 -16.99
C LYS A 116 -4.21 -16.93 -16.60
N GLN A 117 -3.05 -16.40 -17.03
CA GLN A 117 -1.74 -16.97 -16.65
C GLN A 117 -1.51 -16.83 -15.14
N LEU A 118 -1.78 -15.65 -14.56
CA LEU A 118 -1.66 -15.43 -13.12
C LEU A 118 -2.50 -16.42 -12.30
N ILE A 119 -3.73 -16.71 -12.74
CA ILE A 119 -4.60 -17.72 -12.10
C ILE A 119 -4.01 -19.12 -12.25
N ALA A 120 -3.56 -19.51 -13.45
CA ALA A 120 -2.97 -20.82 -13.69
C ALA A 120 -1.71 -21.06 -12.84
N ASP A 121 -0.88 -20.03 -12.67
CA ASP A 121 0.31 -20.11 -11.81
C ASP A 121 -0.04 -20.21 -10.33
N ALA A 122 -1.07 -19.51 -9.87
CA ALA A 122 -1.59 -19.66 -8.50
C ALA A 122 -2.13 -21.08 -8.24
N GLU A 123 -2.81 -21.69 -9.22
CA GLU A 123 -3.26 -23.09 -9.12
C GLU A 123 -2.10 -24.07 -9.01
N ARG A 124 -1.01 -23.85 -9.76
CA ARG A 124 0.20 -24.67 -9.68
C ARG A 124 0.87 -24.55 -8.31
N GLN A 125 0.94 -23.35 -7.76
CA GLN A 125 1.50 -23.10 -6.42
C GLN A 125 0.68 -23.76 -5.31
N SER A 126 -0.66 -23.69 -5.37
CA SER A 126 -1.54 -24.33 -4.37
C SER A 126 -1.52 -25.87 -4.40
N LYS A 127 -1.34 -26.48 -5.59
CA LYS A 127 -1.16 -27.94 -5.74
C LYS A 127 0.20 -28.44 -5.22
N SER A 128 1.23 -27.60 -5.24
CA SER A 128 2.56 -27.95 -4.70
C SER A 128 2.58 -27.99 -3.16
N SER A 129 1.80 -27.12 -2.49
CA SER A 129 1.72 -27.05 -1.03
C SER A 129 0.83 -28.10 -0.36
N SER A 130 0.11 -28.93 -1.11
CA SER A 130 -0.88 -29.88 -0.60
C SER A 130 -0.44 -31.36 -0.62
N ASN A 131 0.86 -31.64 -0.82
CA ASN A 131 1.38 -33.01 -0.76
C ASN A 131 2.15 -33.30 0.56
N PRO A 132 1.50 -33.76 1.64
CA PRO A 132 2.22 -34.34 2.76
C PRO A 132 2.75 -35.69 2.30
N ARG A 133 4.05 -35.76 2.04
CA ARG A 133 4.77 -37.03 1.82
C ARG A 133 4.48 -37.97 2.98
N ARG A 134 3.77 -39.05 2.70
CA ARG A 134 3.65 -40.22 3.58
C ARG A 134 4.78 -41.18 3.22
N PRO A 135 5.76 -41.46 4.10
CA PRO A 135 6.55 -42.66 3.96
C PRO A 135 5.90 -43.80 4.76
N SER A 136 5.74 -44.89 4.01
CA SER A 136 5.67 -46.32 4.32
C SER A 136 5.88 -46.76 5.77
#